data_AF-A0A1H1TAT4-F1
#
_entry.id   AF-A0A1H1TAT4-F1
#
_cell.length_a   1.000
_cell.length_b   1.000
_cell.length_c   1.000
_cell.angle_alpha   90.00
_cell.angle_beta   90.00
_cell.angle_gamma   90.00
#
_symmetry.space_group_name_H-M   'P 1'
#
loop_
_entity.id
_entity.type
_entity.pdbx_description
1 polymer ?
#
loop_
_entity_poly.entity_id
_entity_poly.type
_entity_poly.pdbx_seq_one_letter_code
_entity_poly.pdbx_strand_id
1 'polypeptide(L)' 'MSSQAYLDALEAKSGRTGPTTRAGEVVGWLAADYGVGRGHAMAFYGVLKNGPTVPEKHVGVSGTHRDESPTLRLDGVSHR' A
#
# COMPACT_ATOMS: atom_id res chain seq x y z
N MET A 1 -8.94 -6.63 8.64
CA MET A 1 -7.58 -7.18 8.79
C MET A 1 -6.68 -6.10 9.34
N SER A 2 -5.87 -6.39 10.37
CA SER A 2 -4.94 -5.42 10.95
C SER A 2 -3.77 -5.15 9.98
N SER A 3 -3.18 -3.95 10.06
CA SER A 3 -1.96 -3.59 9.33
C SER A 3 -0.84 -4.63 9.50
N GLN A 4 -0.72 -5.20 10.70
CA GLN A 4 0.23 -6.26 11.02
C GLN A 4 0.10 -7.49 10.12
N ALA A 5 -1.13 -7.94 9.84
CA ALA A 5 -1.35 -9.11 8.98
C ALA A 5 -0.89 -8.88 7.52
N TYR A 6 -0.94 -7.64 7.03
CA TYR A 6 -0.43 -7.29 5.70
C TYR A 6 1.09 -7.28 5.65
N LEU A 7 1.73 -6.77 6.72
CA LEU A 7 3.17 -6.81 6.88
C LEU A 7 3.68 -8.25 6.90
N ASP A 8 3.06 -9.12 7.69
CA ASP A 8 3.43 -10.53 7.81
C ASP A 8 3.24 -11.28 6.48
N ALA A 9 2.15 -10.99 5.74
CA ALA A 9 1.90 -11.59 4.43
C ALA A 9 2.92 -11.14 3.37
N LEU A 10 3.38 -9.89 3.44
CA LEU A 10 4.43 -9.38 2.56
C LEU A 10 5.81 -9.88 3.00
N GLU A 11 6.07 -10.04 4.30
CA GLU A 11 7.26 -10.71 4.81
C GLU A 11 7.34 -12.14 4.27
N ALA A 12 6.26 -12.91 4.39
CA ALA A 12 6.19 -14.27 3.88
C ALA A 12 6.39 -14.38 2.36
N LYS A 13 5.95 -13.37 1.58
CA LYS A 13 6.06 -13.37 0.12
C LYS A 13 7.36 -12.78 -0.42
N SER A 14 7.90 -11.76 0.23
CA SER A 14 9.04 -10.98 -0.26
C SER A 14 10.30 -11.14 0.59
N GLY A 15 10.15 -11.53 1.87
CA GLY A 15 11.22 -11.55 2.87
C GLY A 15 11.77 -10.17 3.24
N ARG A 16 11.12 -9.08 2.81
CA ARG A 16 11.72 -7.72 2.79
C ARG A 16 10.93 -6.67 3.57
N THR A 17 9.82 -7.04 4.19
CA THR A 17 8.97 -6.10 4.95
C THR A 17 8.57 -6.71 6.27
N GLY A 18 8.55 -5.92 7.34
CA GLY A 18 8.06 -6.27 8.66
C GLY A 18 7.63 -5.00 9.42
N PRO A 19 7.08 -5.12 10.64
CA PRO A 19 6.49 -4.00 11.36
C PRO A 19 7.44 -2.83 11.68
N THR A 20 8.76 -3.08 11.60
CA THR A 20 9.80 -2.09 11.86
C THR A 20 10.46 -1.56 10.57
N THR A 21 10.05 -2.06 9.39
CA THR A 21 10.65 -1.66 8.12
C THR A 21 10.38 -0.20 7.82
N ARG A 22 11.44 0.55 7.51
CA ARG A 22 11.36 1.97 7.22
C ARG A 22 10.85 2.21 5.80
N ALA A 23 10.14 3.32 5.61
CA ALA A 23 9.65 3.74 4.29
C ALA A 23 10.75 3.75 3.22
N GLY A 24 11.96 4.19 3.57
CA GLY A 24 13.09 4.27 2.64
C GLY A 24 13.52 2.90 2.08
N GLU A 25 13.45 1.85 2.88
CA GLU A 25 13.81 0.49 2.46
C GLU A 25 12.78 -0.06 1.47
N VAL A 26 11.48 0.10 1.79
CA VAL A 26 10.38 -0.32 0.90
C VAL A 26 10.40 0.46 -0.41
N VAL A 27 10.60 1.78 -0.34
CA VAL A 27 10.64 2.64 -1.53
C VAL A 27 11.85 2.31 -2.40
N GLY A 28 13.02 2.11 -1.80
CA GLY A 28 14.23 1.71 -2.53
C GLY A 28 14.07 0.37 -3.22
N TRP A 29 13.49 -0.61 -2.52
CA TRP A 29 13.17 -1.93 -3.08
C TRP A 29 12.20 -1.84 -4.26
N LEU A 30 11.07 -1.13 -4.10
CA LEU A 30 10.08 -0.96 -5.16
C LEU A 30 10.64 -0.22 -6.38
N ALA A 31 11.54 0.73 -6.17
CA ALA A 31 12.24 1.40 -7.26
C ALA A 31 13.23 0.47 -7.97
N ALA A 32 14.03 -0.29 -7.23
CA ALA A 32 15.09 -1.15 -7.78
C ALA A 32 14.53 -2.36 -8.55
N ASP A 33 13.55 -3.05 -7.98
CA ASP A 33 13.06 -4.32 -8.53
C ASP A 33 11.90 -4.12 -9.51
N TYR A 34 11.11 -3.05 -9.33
CA TYR A 34 9.85 -2.84 -10.06
C TYR A 34 9.77 -1.48 -10.77
N GLY A 35 10.80 -0.63 -10.69
CA GLY A 35 10.82 0.67 -11.35
C GLY A 35 9.76 1.65 -10.82
N VAL A 36 9.22 1.42 -9.61
CA VAL A 36 8.12 2.22 -9.05
C VAL A 36 8.65 3.58 -8.60
N GLY A 37 8.07 4.66 -9.14
CA GLY A 37 8.39 6.01 -8.71
C GLY A 37 8.02 6.29 -7.25
N ARG A 38 8.77 7.19 -6.59
CA ARG A 38 8.66 7.50 -5.15
C ARG A 38 7.23 7.81 -4.68
N GLY A 39 6.43 8.52 -5.48
CA GLY A 39 5.03 8.84 -5.12
C GLY A 39 4.16 7.59 -4.96
N HIS A 40 4.23 6.66 -5.92
CA HIS A 40 3.49 5.41 -5.88
C HIS A 40 4.01 4.47 -4.77
N ALA A 41 5.33 4.41 -4.61
CA ALA A 41 5.94 3.59 -3.55
C ALA A 41 5.55 4.07 -2.13
N MET A 42 5.44 5.39 -1.92
CA MET A 42 4.97 5.95 -0.66
C MET A 42 3.48 5.69 -0.40
N ALA A 43 2.65 5.72 -1.43
CA ALA A 43 1.24 5.34 -1.30
C ALA A 43 1.12 3.87 -0.84
N PHE A 44 1.91 2.98 -1.46
CA PHE A 44 1.96 1.56 -1.09
C PHE A 44 2.41 1.35 0.36
N TYR A 45 3.49 2.04 0.78
CA TYR A 45 3.96 2.00 2.17
C TYR A 45 2.91 2.52 3.17
N GLY A 46 2.12 3.53 2.78
CA GLY A 46 1.02 4.03 3.60
C GLY A 46 -0.03 2.96 3.91
N VAL A 47 -0.42 2.19 2.89
CA VAL A 47 -1.35 1.05 3.04
C VAL A 47 -0.74 -0.06 3.88
N LEU A 48 0.55 -0.34 3.65
CA LEU A 48 1.29 -1.34 4.41
C LEU A 48 1.34 -1.02 5.91
N LYS A 49 1.56 0.26 6.25
CA LYS A 49 1.70 0.71 7.64
C LYS A 49 0.35 0.92 8.34
N ASN A 50 -0.63 1.48 7.65
CA ASN A 50 -1.89 1.92 8.27
C ASN A 50 -3.07 0.99 7.97
N GLY A 51 -2.90 0.00 7.07
CA GLY A 51 -3.96 -0.87 6.59
C GLY A 51 -4.72 -0.29 5.39
N PRO A 52 -5.82 -0.96 4.97
CA PRO A 52 -6.55 -0.64 3.74
C PRO A 52 -7.40 0.64 3.82
N THR A 53 -7.42 1.34 4.96
CA THR A 53 -8.26 2.52 5.14
C THR A 53 -7.54 3.78 4.64
N VAL A 54 -8.14 4.45 3.68
CA VAL A 54 -7.71 5.75 3.16
C VAL A 54 -8.51 6.89 3.80
N PRO A 55 -7.93 8.09 3.95
CA PRO A 55 -8.61 9.22 4.55
C PRO A 55 -9.77 9.70 3.66
N GLU A 56 -10.90 10.01 4.28
CA GLU A 56 -12.19 10.34 3.61
C GLU A 56 -12.12 11.53 2.66
N LYS A 57 -11.10 12.38 2.78
CA LYS A 57 -10.86 13.56 1.93
C LYS A 57 -10.85 13.28 0.41
N HIS A 58 -10.64 12.04 -0.01
CA HIS A 58 -10.61 11.64 -1.42
C HIS A 58 -11.75 10.69 -1.81
N VAL A 59 -12.65 10.38 -0.89
CA VAL A 59 -13.79 9.47 -1.11
C VAL A 59 -14.98 10.26 -1.65
N GLY A 60 -15.56 9.81 -2.76
CA GLY A 60 -16.78 10.41 -3.33
C GLY A 60 -16.61 11.76 -4.03
N VAL A 61 -15.37 12.27 -4.14
CA VAL A 61 -15.03 13.54 -4.83
C VAL A 61 -14.54 13.29 -6.25
N SER A 62 -14.67 14.26 -7.16
CA SER A 62 -14.16 14.17 -8.54
C SER A 62 -12.67 14.58 -8.62
N GLY A 63 -11.86 13.80 -9.35
CA GLY A 63 -10.44 14.07 -9.57
C GLY A 63 -9.60 12.81 -9.87
N THR A 64 -8.33 13.00 -10.20
CA THR A 64 -7.38 11.92 -10.57
C THR A 64 -7.11 10.92 -9.43
N HIS A 65 -7.30 11.34 -8.18
CA HIS A 65 -7.11 10.52 -6.98
C HIS A 65 -8.45 10.16 -6.30
N ARG A 66 -9.55 10.09 -7.05
CA ARG A 66 -10.87 9.73 -6.52
C ARG A 66 -10.88 8.27 -6.07
N ASP A 67 -11.38 8.05 -4.87
CA ASP A 67 -11.78 6.74 -4.37
C ASP A 67 -13.31 6.65 -4.20
N GLU A 68 -13.88 5.47 -4.46
CA GLU A 68 -15.33 5.23 -4.30
C GLU A 68 -15.71 4.81 -2.87
N SER A 69 -14.73 4.33 -2.11
CA SER A 69 -14.88 3.82 -0.75
C SER A 69 -13.65 4.19 0.07
N PRO A 70 -13.78 4.44 1.38
CA PRO A 70 -12.64 4.62 2.28
C PRO A 70 -11.83 3.33 2.48
N THR A 71 -12.37 2.18 2.08
CA THR A 71 -11.67 0.89 2.15
C THR A 71 -11.13 0.52 0.78
N LEU A 72 -9.80 0.42 0.66
CA LEU A 72 -9.12 -0.06 -0.54
C LEU A 72 -9.43 -1.54 -0.79
N ARG A 73 -9.71 -1.86 -2.06
CA ARG A 73 -9.82 -3.23 -2.56
C ARG A 73 -8.42 -3.80 -2.82
N LEU A 74 -8.03 -4.79 -2.03
CA LEU A 74 -6.72 -5.45 -2.09
C LEU A 74 -6.82 -6.93 -2.50
N ASP A 75 -8.01 -7.38 -2.89
CA ASP A 75 -8.34 -8.73 -3.38
C ASP A 75 -7.82 -9.00 -4.80
N GLY A 76 -7.36 -7.97 -5.51
CA GLY A 76 -6.65 -8.09 -6.77
C GLY A 76 -7.55 -7.97 -8.00
N VAL A 77 -6.93 -7.71 -9.15
CA VAL A 77 -7.63 -7.36 -10.40
C VAL A 77 -8.50 -8.51 -10.94
N SER A 78 -8.16 -9.76 -10.61
CA SER A 78 -8.95 -10.94 -10.98
C SER A 78 -10.31 -11.02 -10.27
N HIS A 79 -10.51 -10.24 -9.19
CA HIS A 79 -11.75 -10.15 -8.43
C HIS A 79 -12.50 -8.83 -8.66
N ARG A 80 -12.20 -8.14 -9.78
CA ARG A 80 -12.79 -6.86 -10.16
C ARG A 80 -14.19 -7.00 -10.77
#